data_AF-A0A494XEX6-F1
#
_entry.id   AF-A0A494XEX6-F1
#
_cell.length_a   1.000
_cell.length_b   1.000
_cell.length_c   1.000
_cell.angle_alpha   90.00
_cell.angle_beta   90.00
_cell.angle_gamma   90.00
#
_symmetry.space_group_name_H-M   'P 1'
#
loop_
_entity.id
_entity.type
_entity.pdbx_description
1 polymer ?
#
loop_
_entity_poly.entity_id
_entity_poly.type
_entity_poly.pdbx_seq_one_letter_code
_entity_poly.pdbx_strand_id
1 'polypeptide(L)'
;MKNSMQQNVAPTVPGDEASGAVESTPTRYTVLTQVKSNRVVYFTDDPEYVPPAQEDWHFASMYVGALPETMTLRNCWGWRFDGNRFTEAPADVRAPHAVRLLEHNRRALMRVLVDKVNELRKPYVSEALLGDELRRLKLEDARAYLNASGPAGSAQDRTYSALQAVAVSRNASLKDTAELICKRAEQTNEVLIATERVRERFALLIAQAKSDGDLLWLRAVLVQEVYPELARQFRFVPDNTEPSDPTARLSEHHLVHEIARLKAQLREEINRQRTEIDAGYLAHTEVLKFKAQIAHWVLAPSGEAPAGVDLLEDQARHSGLTLEAAAKRVLAELARSGAVLSSTERLKDQMLSRIDKVQTLEDVRQLDAELQRRG
;
A
#
# COMPACT_ATOMS: atom_id res chain seq x y z
N MET A 1 -51.91 54.39 -30.24
CA MET A 1 -51.60 55.65 -29.51
C MET A 1 -50.13 55.95 -29.81
N LYS A 2 -49.84 56.81 -30.80
CA LYS A 2 -49.38 58.22 -30.65
C LYS A 2 -48.10 58.30 -29.78
N ASN A 3 -46.91 58.37 -30.37
CA ASN A 3 -46.18 59.50 -30.99
C ASN A 3 -45.19 60.18 -30.03
N SER A 4 -44.11 60.72 -30.61
CA SER A 4 -43.01 61.56 -30.08
C SER A 4 -41.72 60.78 -29.84
N MET A 5 -40.70 60.76 -30.73
CA MET A 5 -40.10 61.86 -31.51
C MET A 5 -39.74 63.08 -30.67
N GLN A 6 -38.54 63.08 -30.11
CA GLN A 6 -37.76 64.30 -29.92
C GLN A 6 -36.31 64.03 -30.34
N GLN A 7 -35.97 64.58 -31.49
CA GLN A 7 -34.61 64.91 -31.91
C GLN A 7 -34.12 66.05 -31.02
N ASN A 8 -32.86 65.99 -30.57
CA ASN A 8 -32.14 67.19 -30.18
C ASN A 8 -30.76 67.19 -30.82
N VAL A 9 -30.55 68.27 -31.55
CA VAL A 9 -29.37 68.61 -32.35
C VAL A 9 -28.29 69.17 -31.44
N ALA A 10 -27.03 68.86 -31.78
CA ALA A 10 -25.80 69.22 -31.08
C ALA A 10 -25.53 70.73 -31.01
N PRO A 11 -24.58 71.14 -30.13
CA PRO A 11 -23.63 72.17 -30.44
C PRO A 11 -22.23 71.56 -30.66
N THR A 12 -21.73 71.75 -31.88
CA THR A 12 -20.35 71.47 -32.30
C THR A 12 -19.41 72.48 -31.64
N VAL A 13 -18.45 72.00 -30.85
CA VAL A 13 -17.28 72.78 -30.40
C VAL A 13 -16.06 72.20 -31.13
N PRO A 14 -15.31 72.99 -31.91
CA PRO A 14 -14.04 72.55 -32.47
C PRO A 14 -12.93 72.80 -31.44
N GLY A 15 -12.27 71.74 -31.01
CA GLY A 15 -11.08 71.81 -30.18
C GLY A 15 -10.10 70.75 -30.67
N ASP A 16 -9.26 71.17 -31.62
CA ASP A 16 -7.96 70.55 -31.86
C ASP A 16 -7.22 70.45 -30.54
N GLU A 17 -6.85 69.25 -30.11
CA GLU A 17 -5.61 69.04 -29.36
C GLU A 17 -5.21 67.56 -29.46
N ALA A 18 -3.97 67.38 -29.91
CA ALA A 18 -3.32 66.13 -30.24
C ALA A 18 -3.46 65.07 -29.13
N SER A 19 -4.32 64.08 -29.36
CA SER A 19 -4.25 62.81 -28.62
C SER A 19 -3.09 61.99 -29.19
N GLY A 20 -1.88 62.29 -28.72
CA GLY A 20 -0.76 61.36 -28.81
C GLY A 20 -1.20 60.05 -28.19
N ALA A 21 -1.41 59.03 -29.04
CA ALA A 21 -1.58 57.66 -28.59
C ALA A 21 -0.27 57.26 -27.88
N VAL A 22 -0.26 57.41 -26.56
CA VAL A 22 0.74 56.78 -25.71
C VAL A 22 0.53 55.29 -25.93
N GLU A 23 1.43 54.65 -26.67
CA GLU A 23 1.53 53.20 -26.70
C GLU A 23 1.75 52.73 -25.26
N SER A 24 0.66 52.39 -24.57
CA SER A 24 0.73 51.81 -23.24
C SER A 24 1.37 50.45 -23.38
N THR A 25 2.64 50.34 -23.02
CA THR A 25 3.35 49.06 -22.92
C THR A 25 2.46 48.08 -22.14
N PRO A 26 2.18 46.88 -22.68
CA PRO A 26 1.25 45.96 -22.03
C PRO A 26 1.83 45.52 -20.68
N THR A 27 1.07 45.75 -19.61
CA THR A 27 1.45 45.35 -18.25
C THR A 27 1.72 43.85 -18.20
N ARG A 28 2.83 43.48 -17.57
CA ARG A 28 3.24 42.09 -17.38
C ARG A 28 2.96 41.69 -15.95
N TYR A 29 2.35 40.54 -15.78
CA TYR A 29 2.02 39.97 -14.48
C TYR A 29 2.72 38.63 -14.28
N THR A 30 3.23 38.41 -13.08
CA THR A 30 3.61 37.08 -12.59
C THR A 30 2.41 36.49 -11.85
N VAL A 31 1.89 35.37 -12.33
CA VAL A 31 0.71 34.68 -11.80
C VAL A 31 1.14 33.37 -11.17
N LEU A 32 0.83 33.19 -9.89
CA LEU A 32 1.10 31.96 -9.16
C LEU A 32 -0.18 31.11 -9.09
N THR A 33 -0.15 29.90 -9.63
CA THR A 33 -1.29 28.98 -9.65
C THR A 33 -1.01 27.70 -8.88
N GLN A 34 -2.05 27.10 -8.30
CA GLN A 34 -1.96 25.78 -7.67
C GLN A 34 -2.00 24.66 -8.73
N VAL A 35 -1.00 23.77 -8.73
CA VAL A 35 -0.80 22.74 -9.78
C VAL A 35 -2.02 21.84 -10.01
N LYS A 36 -2.76 21.47 -8.95
CA LYS A 36 -3.91 20.53 -9.07
C LYS A 36 -5.21 21.17 -9.54
N SER A 37 -5.40 22.47 -9.33
CA SER A 37 -6.71 23.12 -9.48
C SER A 37 -6.70 24.31 -10.44
N ASN A 38 -5.51 24.69 -10.92
CA ASN A 38 -5.20 25.91 -11.67
C ASN A 38 -5.66 27.20 -10.97
N ARG A 39 -6.04 27.15 -9.68
CA ARG A 39 -6.52 28.33 -8.96
C ARG A 39 -5.37 29.32 -8.74
N VAL A 40 -5.62 30.60 -8.97
CA VAL A 40 -4.65 31.67 -8.76
C VAL A 40 -4.51 31.90 -7.26
N VAL A 41 -3.32 31.69 -6.73
CA VAL A 41 -3.01 31.90 -5.30
C VAL A 41 -2.54 33.33 -5.08
N TYR A 42 -1.82 33.87 -6.05
CA TYR A 42 -1.24 35.21 -5.99
C TYR A 42 -0.96 35.73 -7.40
N PHE A 43 -0.93 37.04 -7.59
CA PHE A 43 -0.42 37.67 -8.80
C PHE A 43 0.22 39.01 -8.46
N THR A 44 1.21 39.43 -9.24
CA THR A 44 1.88 40.74 -9.07
C THR A 44 2.38 41.25 -10.42
N ASP A 45 2.42 42.57 -10.60
CA ASP A 45 3.08 43.25 -11.73
C ASP A 45 4.54 43.63 -11.43
N ASP A 46 5.02 43.31 -10.21
CA ASP A 46 6.41 43.52 -9.80
C ASP A 46 7.35 42.62 -10.64
N PRO A 47 8.24 43.22 -11.47
CA PRO A 47 9.18 42.46 -12.30
C PRO A 47 10.31 41.83 -11.49
N GLU A 48 10.54 42.25 -10.25
CA GLU A 48 11.58 41.72 -9.36
C GLU A 48 11.04 40.59 -8.46
N TYR A 49 9.75 40.30 -8.51
CA TYR A 49 9.15 39.25 -7.71
C TYR A 49 9.65 37.86 -8.11
N VAL A 50 10.31 37.18 -7.16
CA VAL A 50 10.74 35.79 -7.29
C VAL A 50 9.84 34.89 -6.45
N PRO A 51 9.06 33.98 -7.06
CA PRO A 51 8.19 33.08 -6.31
C PRO A 51 9.01 32.12 -5.41
N PRO A 52 8.50 31.75 -4.23
CA PRO A 52 9.20 30.85 -3.32
C PRO A 52 9.37 29.46 -3.97
N ALA A 53 10.63 29.04 -4.14
CA ALA A 53 11.00 27.82 -4.88
C ALA A 53 10.83 26.51 -4.08
N GLN A 54 10.40 26.56 -2.82
CA GLN A 54 10.39 25.41 -1.90
C GLN A 54 9.12 24.56 -1.95
N GLU A 55 8.16 24.89 -2.83
CA GLU A 55 6.80 24.36 -2.75
C GLU A 55 6.33 23.76 -4.08
N ASP A 56 6.40 22.42 -4.21
CA ASP A 56 5.98 21.63 -5.38
C ASP A 56 4.48 21.74 -5.74
N TRP A 57 3.72 22.56 -5.03
CA TRP A 57 2.27 22.70 -5.17
C TRP A 57 1.85 23.96 -5.94
N HIS A 58 2.80 24.82 -6.31
CA HIS A 58 2.56 26.02 -7.10
C HIS A 58 3.37 26.06 -8.41
N PHE A 59 2.81 26.70 -9.43
CA PHE A 59 3.47 27.01 -10.68
C PHE A 59 3.39 28.51 -10.95
N ALA A 60 4.50 29.14 -11.29
CA ALA A 60 4.55 30.56 -11.64
C ALA A 60 4.57 30.72 -13.16
N SER A 61 3.70 31.58 -13.67
CA SER A 61 3.55 31.87 -15.10
C SER A 61 3.60 33.37 -15.35
N MET A 62 4.16 33.78 -16.48
CA MET A 62 4.07 35.17 -16.92
C MET A 62 2.84 35.37 -17.80
N TYR A 63 2.07 36.42 -17.51
CA TYR A 63 0.91 36.83 -18.29
C TYR A 63 1.10 38.26 -18.81
N VAL A 64 0.79 38.48 -20.09
CA VAL A 64 0.87 39.80 -20.73
C VAL A 64 -0.53 40.16 -21.21
N GLY A 65 -1.14 41.16 -20.59
CA GLY A 65 -2.53 41.54 -20.86
C GLY A 65 -3.21 42.16 -19.65
N ALA A 66 -4.46 42.58 -19.82
CA ALA A 66 -5.27 43.08 -18.73
C ALA A 66 -5.81 41.91 -17.89
N LEU A 67 -5.72 42.03 -16.56
CA LEU A 67 -6.42 41.11 -15.66
C LEU A 67 -7.94 41.34 -15.73
N PRO A 68 -8.77 40.34 -15.41
CA PRO A 68 -10.21 40.54 -15.29
C PRO A 68 -10.53 41.68 -14.31
N GLU A 69 -11.44 42.59 -14.67
CA GLU A 69 -11.74 43.80 -13.88
C GLU A 69 -12.19 43.49 -12.44
N THR A 70 -12.81 42.34 -12.23
CA THR A 70 -13.30 41.88 -10.93
C THR A 70 -12.24 41.11 -10.13
N MET A 71 -11.07 40.85 -10.69
CA MET A 71 -9.98 40.12 -10.04
C MET A 71 -9.09 41.07 -9.24
N THR A 72 -8.94 40.78 -7.95
CA THR A 72 -8.15 41.53 -6.97
C THR A 72 -7.30 40.55 -6.17
N LEU A 73 -6.28 41.04 -5.46
CA LEU A 73 -5.50 40.19 -4.55
C LEU A 73 -6.36 39.49 -3.49
N ARG A 74 -7.49 40.08 -3.06
CA ARG A 74 -8.38 39.52 -2.03
C ARG A 74 -9.26 38.37 -2.54
N ASN A 75 -9.54 38.31 -3.84
CA ASN A 75 -10.43 37.30 -4.44
C ASN A 75 -9.78 36.51 -5.58
N CYS A 76 -8.46 36.63 -5.79
CA CYS A 76 -7.73 35.91 -6.82
C CYS A 76 -7.90 34.38 -6.73
N TRP A 77 -8.06 33.83 -5.52
CA TRP A 77 -8.35 32.41 -5.27
C TRP A 77 -9.66 31.91 -5.91
N GLY A 78 -10.57 32.83 -6.25
CA GLY A 78 -11.80 32.57 -7.00
C GLY A 78 -11.58 32.46 -8.50
N TRP A 79 -10.35 32.57 -8.99
CA TRP A 79 -10.02 32.51 -10.42
C TRP A 79 -9.10 31.32 -10.69
N ARG A 80 -9.22 30.76 -11.90
CA ARG A 80 -8.32 29.77 -12.48
C ARG A 80 -7.57 30.36 -13.65
N PHE A 81 -6.29 30.01 -13.78
CA PHE A 81 -5.45 30.46 -14.87
C PHE A 81 -4.81 29.27 -15.58
N ASP A 82 -5.15 29.11 -16.87
CA ASP A 82 -4.69 28.01 -17.73
C ASP A 82 -3.47 28.38 -18.58
N GLY A 83 -2.72 29.42 -18.19
CA GLY A 83 -1.54 29.91 -18.92
C GLY A 83 -1.82 31.05 -19.90
N ASN A 84 -3.04 31.17 -20.44
CA ASN A 84 -3.41 32.24 -21.38
C ASN A 84 -4.74 32.95 -21.06
N ARG A 85 -5.54 32.41 -20.16
CA ARG A 85 -6.88 32.92 -19.85
C ARG A 85 -7.22 32.74 -18.38
N PHE A 86 -8.02 33.67 -17.86
CA PHE A 86 -8.62 33.58 -16.54
C PHE A 86 -10.06 33.09 -16.66
N THR A 87 -10.42 32.10 -15.85
CA THR A 87 -11.81 31.61 -15.72
C THR A 87 -12.23 31.69 -14.27
N GLU A 88 -13.44 32.17 -14.01
CA GLU A 88 -13.96 32.20 -12.65
C GLU A 88 -14.15 30.75 -12.16
N ALA A 89 -13.53 30.43 -11.02
CA ALA A 89 -13.75 29.15 -10.38
C ALA A 89 -15.22 29.09 -10.00
N PRO A 90 -15.96 28.02 -10.35
CA PRO A 90 -17.34 27.89 -9.93
C PRO A 90 -17.39 28.05 -8.41
N ALA A 91 -18.34 28.87 -7.92
CA ALA A 91 -18.59 28.97 -6.49
C ALA A 91 -18.72 27.55 -5.96
N ASP A 92 -17.82 27.14 -5.05
CA ASP A 92 -17.91 25.82 -4.46
C ASP A 92 -19.30 25.74 -3.81
N VAL A 93 -20.21 24.98 -4.43
CA VAL A 93 -21.49 24.63 -3.81
C VAL A 93 -21.13 23.67 -2.70
N ARG A 94 -20.61 24.24 -1.60
CA ARG A 94 -20.22 23.50 -0.42
C ARG A 94 -21.52 22.91 0.09
N ALA A 95 -21.64 21.60 -0.04
CA ALA A 95 -22.73 20.88 0.59
C ALA A 95 -22.87 21.35 2.04
N PRO A 96 -24.12 21.50 2.55
CA PRO A 96 -24.35 21.97 3.90
C PRO A 96 -23.46 21.22 4.89
N HIS A 97 -22.93 21.93 5.89
CA HIS A 97 -21.97 21.36 6.84
C HIS A 97 -22.44 20.02 7.43
N ALA A 98 -23.75 19.90 7.73
CA ALA A 98 -24.37 18.67 8.21
C ALA A 98 -24.22 17.48 7.24
N VAL A 99 -24.39 17.71 5.92
CA VAL A 99 -24.24 16.67 4.90
C VAL A 99 -22.77 16.24 4.79
N ARG A 100 -21.83 17.19 4.86
CA ARG A 100 -20.40 16.87 4.85
C ARG A 100 -19.97 16.05 6.07
N LEU A 101 -20.51 16.39 7.24
CA LEU A 101 -20.23 15.68 8.48
C LEU A 101 -20.77 14.25 8.42
N LEU A 102 -22.02 14.08 7.96
CA LEU A 102 -22.63 12.77 7.76
C LEU A 102 -21.80 11.89 6.81
N GLU A 103 -21.37 12.43 5.67
CA GLU A 103 -20.51 11.72 4.71
C GLU A 103 -19.11 11.40 5.27
N HIS A 104 -18.57 12.27 6.12
CA HIS A 104 -17.33 11.98 6.82
C HIS A 104 -17.51 10.81 7.80
N ASN A 105 -18.60 10.81 8.56
CA ASN A 105 -18.93 9.76 9.53
C ASN A 105 -19.20 8.42 8.84
N ARG A 106 -19.91 8.41 7.70
CA ARG A 106 -20.09 7.21 6.86
C ARG A 106 -18.75 6.61 6.45
N ARG A 107 -17.84 7.43 5.90
CA ARG A 107 -16.50 6.98 5.48
C ARG A 107 -15.65 6.51 6.65
N ALA A 108 -15.73 7.16 7.81
CA ALA A 108 -15.04 6.73 9.01
C ALA A 108 -15.54 5.35 9.47
N LEU A 109 -16.86 5.16 9.52
CA LEU A 109 -17.46 3.90 9.93
C LEU A 109 -17.18 2.76 8.94
N MET A 110 -17.15 3.06 7.63
CA MET A 110 -16.73 2.10 6.60
C MET A 110 -15.27 1.65 6.76
N ARG A 111 -14.35 2.57 7.07
CA ARG A 111 -12.96 2.20 7.38
C ARG A 111 -12.88 1.27 8.58
N VAL A 112 -13.59 1.61 9.66
CA VAL A 112 -13.69 0.75 10.84
C VAL A 112 -14.23 -0.64 10.45
N LEU A 113 -15.30 -0.72 9.67
CA LEU A 113 -15.82 -2.02 9.19
C LEU A 113 -14.77 -2.83 8.43
N VAL A 114 -14.05 -2.21 7.49
CA VAL A 114 -13.01 -2.87 6.69
C VAL A 114 -11.86 -3.37 7.57
N ASP A 115 -11.33 -2.51 8.44
CA ASP A 115 -10.23 -2.87 9.35
C ASP A 115 -10.64 -4.06 10.23
N LYS A 116 -11.89 -4.09 10.69
CA LYS A 116 -12.42 -5.14 11.57
C LYS A 116 -12.60 -6.46 10.83
N VAL A 117 -13.14 -6.42 9.61
CA VAL A 117 -13.24 -7.60 8.74
C VAL A 117 -11.84 -8.15 8.42
N ASN A 118 -10.88 -7.28 8.14
CA ASN A 118 -9.51 -7.68 7.84
C ASN A 118 -8.81 -8.33 9.05
N GLU A 119 -8.98 -7.80 10.25
CA GLU A 119 -8.43 -8.41 11.47
C GLU A 119 -9.02 -9.81 11.73
N LEU A 120 -10.32 -10.03 11.48
CA LEU A 120 -10.92 -11.36 11.57
C LEU A 120 -10.40 -12.34 10.49
N ARG A 121 -10.07 -11.83 9.30
CA ARG A 121 -9.54 -12.63 8.19
C ARG A 121 -8.05 -12.92 8.33
N LYS A 122 -7.31 -12.10 9.08
CA LYS A 122 -5.84 -12.14 9.21
C LYS A 122 -5.26 -13.53 9.50
N PRO A 123 -5.81 -14.38 10.41
CA PRO A 123 -5.29 -15.73 10.67
C PRO A 123 -5.42 -16.70 9.47
N TYR A 124 -6.25 -16.35 8.50
CA TYR A 124 -6.60 -17.17 7.34
C TYR A 124 -5.99 -16.64 6.04
N VAL A 125 -5.50 -15.39 6.01
CA VAL A 125 -4.79 -14.82 4.86
C VAL A 125 -3.39 -15.45 4.75
N SER A 126 -2.92 -15.68 3.53
CA SER A 126 -1.56 -16.18 3.32
C SER A 126 -0.56 -15.04 3.35
N GLU A 127 0.47 -15.14 4.18
CA GLU A 127 1.50 -14.09 4.29
C GLU A 127 2.58 -14.19 3.21
N ALA A 128 2.72 -15.35 2.56
CA ALA A 128 3.72 -15.59 1.53
C ALA A 128 3.20 -15.22 0.14
N LEU A 129 4.10 -14.72 -0.71
CA LEU A 129 3.86 -14.60 -2.16
C LEU A 129 3.48 -16.00 -2.70
N LEU A 130 2.40 -16.07 -3.50
CA LEU A 130 1.79 -17.32 -3.99
C LEU A 130 1.26 -18.27 -2.89
N GLY A 131 1.11 -17.78 -1.66
CA GLY A 131 0.70 -18.61 -0.55
C GLY A 131 -0.73 -19.17 -0.66
N ASP A 132 -1.62 -18.52 -1.42
CA ASP A 132 -2.96 -19.04 -1.70
C ASP A 132 -2.95 -20.17 -2.73
N GLU A 133 -2.06 -20.11 -3.73
CA GLU A 133 -1.87 -21.19 -4.71
C GLU A 133 -1.34 -22.44 -4.03
N LEU A 134 -0.34 -22.28 -3.14
CA LEU A 134 0.19 -23.39 -2.36
C LEU A 134 -0.87 -23.98 -1.41
N ARG A 135 -1.73 -23.14 -0.83
CA ARG A 135 -2.84 -23.59 0.01
C ARG A 135 -3.87 -24.38 -0.80
N ARG A 136 -4.20 -23.94 -2.02
CA ARG A 136 -5.07 -24.66 -2.95
C ARG A 136 -4.49 -26.03 -3.29
N LEU A 137 -3.21 -26.08 -3.66
CA LEU A 137 -2.53 -27.32 -4.01
C LEU A 137 -2.46 -28.31 -2.83
N LYS A 138 -2.20 -27.82 -1.61
CA LYS A 138 -2.27 -28.63 -0.38
C LYS A 138 -3.67 -29.22 -0.15
N LEU A 139 -4.72 -28.44 -0.42
CA LEU A 139 -6.10 -28.88 -0.28
C LEU A 139 -6.49 -29.91 -1.35
N GLU A 140 -6.03 -29.73 -2.58
CA GLU A 140 -6.22 -30.69 -3.68
C GLU A 140 -5.56 -32.04 -3.35
N ASP A 141 -4.29 -32.03 -2.91
CA ASP A 141 -3.57 -33.23 -2.47
C ASP A 141 -4.28 -33.91 -1.28
N ALA A 142 -4.73 -33.14 -0.28
CA ALA A 142 -5.43 -33.67 0.89
C ALA A 142 -6.76 -34.35 0.50
N ARG A 143 -7.56 -33.73 -0.37
CA ARG A 143 -8.82 -34.31 -0.85
C ARG A 143 -8.58 -35.54 -1.71
N ALA A 144 -7.60 -35.48 -2.61
CA ALA A 144 -7.24 -36.62 -3.46
C ALA A 144 -6.78 -37.82 -2.62
N TYR A 145 -5.96 -37.59 -1.59
CA TYR A 145 -5.52 -38.62 -0.66
C TYR A 145 -6.68 -39.26 0.11
N LEU A 146 -7.58 -38.46 0.69
CA LEU A 146 -8.73 -38.97 1.45
C LEU A 146 -9.70 -39.75 0.57
N ASN A 147 -9.93 -39.32 -0.67
CA ASN A 147 -10.77 -40.02 -1.64
C ASN A 147 -10.13 -41.35 -2.11
N ALA A 148 -8.81 -41.38 -2.31
CA ALA A 148 -8.07 -42.58 -2.71
C ALA A 148 -7.90 -43.59 -1.57
N SER A 149 -7.90 -43.14 -0.32
CA SER A 149 -7.79 -44.00 0.88
C SER A 149 -9.10 -44.72 1.25
N GLY A 150 -10.16 -44.58 0.44
CA GLY A 150 -11.42 -45.31 0.60
C GLY A 150 -11.30 -46.80 0.21
N PRO A 151 -12.29 -47.64 0.58
CA PRO A 151 -12.24 -49.11 0.43
C PRO A 151 -12.15 -49.62 -1.02
N ALA A 152 -12.23 -48.75 -2.02
CA ALA A 152 -12.25 -49.09 -3.45
C ALA A 152 -11.07 -48.51 -4.26
N GLY A 153 -10.10 -47.84 -3.63
CA GLY A 153 -9.02 -47.15 -4.34
C GLY A 153 -7.76 -48.01 -4.53
N SER A 154 -7.45 -48.39 -5.77
CA SER A 154 -6.12 -48.88 -6.15
C SER A 154 -5.11 -47.73 -6.10
N ALA A 155 -4.51 -47.53 -4.93
CA ALA A 155 -3.49 -46.52 -4.66
C ALA A 155 -2.11 -46.95 -5.21
N GLN A 156 -1.93 -46.88 -6.53
CA GLN A 156 -0.61 -47.01 -7.14
C GLN A 156 -0.35 -45.81 -8.06
N ASP A 157 0.78 -45.15 -7.83
CA ASP A 157 1.45 -44.09 -8.61
C ASP A 157 1.08 -42.60 -8.45
N ARG A 158 0.17 -42.20 -7.55
CA ARG A 158 0.02 -40.75 -7.26
C ARG A 158 0.90 -40.28 -6.10
N THR A 159 1.85 -39.40 -6.39
CA THR A 159 2.68 -38.69 -5.41
C THR A 159 2.00 -37.42 -4.92
N TYR A 160 1.59 -37.40 -3.64
CA TYR A 160 1.00 -36.23 -2.97
C TYR A 160 2.08 -35.33 -2.38
N SER A 161 2.88 -34.70 -3.24
CA SER A 161 4.13 -34.02 -2.85
C SER A 161 3.95 -32.92 -1.80
N ALA A 162 2.89 -32.11 -1.90
CA ALA A 162 2.68 -31.01 -0.96
C ALA A 162 2.09 -31.50 0.36
N LEU A 163 1.21 -32.49 0.33
CA LEU A 163 0.71 -33.13 1.55
C LEU A 163 1.85 -33.83 2.31
N GLN A 164 2.74 -34.54 1.61
CA GLN A 164 3.92 -35.18 2.21
C GLN A 164 4.85 -34.15 2.86
N ALA A 165 5.15 -33.03 2.18
CA ALA A 165 5.97 -31.98 2.75
C ALA A 165 5.37 -31.42 4.07
N VAL A 166 4.04 -31.24 4.12
CA VAL A 166 3.36 -30.78 5.34
C VAL A 166 3.38 -31.85 6.44
N ALA A 167 3.11 -33.11 6.11
CA ALA A 167 3.10 -34.21 7.07
C ALA A 167 4.48 -34.41 7.72
N VAL A 168 5.55 -34.38 6.92
CA VAL A 168 6.94 -34.43 7.39
C VAL A 168 7.25 -33.25 8.29
N SER A 169 6.90 -32.02 7.88
CA SER A 169 7.18 -30.82 8.67
C SER A 169 6.47 -30.80 10.04
N ARG A 170 5.34 -31.51 10.16
CA ARG A 170 4.52 -31.57 11.38
C ARG A 170 4.72 -32.85 12.18
N ASN A 171 5.56 -33.77 11.71
CA ASN A 171 5.74 -35.09 12.28
C ASN A 171 4.39 -35.80 12.54
N ALA A 172 3.49 -35.73 11.55
CA ALA A 172 2.13 -36.27 11.64
C ALA A 172 1.87 -37.26 10.50
N SER A 173 0.88 -38.14 10.66
CA SER A 173 0.50 -39.05 9.58
C SER A 173 -0.08 -38.28 8.39
N LEU A 174 0.02 -38.84 7.18
CA LEU A 174 -0.57 -38.26 5.97
C LEU A 174 -2.09 -38.10 6.12
N LYS A 175 -2.74 -39.06 6.78
CA LYS A 175 -4.19 -39.04 7.05
C LYS A 175 -4.57 -37.87 7.97
N ASP A 176 -3.92 -37.74 9.13
CA ASP A 176 -4.21 -36.67 10.08
C ASP A 176 -3.94 -35.29 9.46
N THR A 177 -2.88 -35.21 8.65
CA THR A 177 -2.52 -33.98 7.94
C THR A 177 -3.58 -33.61 6.90
N ALA A 178 -4.08 -34.58 6.13
CA ALA A 178 -5.12 -34.34 5.13
C ALA A 178 -6.43 -33.89 5.78
N GLU A 179 -6.87 -34.57 6.85
CA GLU A 179 -8.06 -34.18 7.63
C GLU A 179 -7.92 -32.76 8.21
N LEU A 180 -6.75 -32.43 8.74
CA LEU A 180 -6.46 -31.11 9.29
C LEU A 180 -6.51 -30.00 8.22
N ILE A 181 -5.96 -30.26 7.03
CA ILE A 181 -5.99 -29.30 5.91
C ILE A 181 -7.44 -29.08 5.45
N CYS A 182 -8.22 -30.15 5.26
CA CYS A 182 -9.63 -30.06 4.88
C CYS A 182 -10.44 -29.28 5.91
N LYS A 183 -10.31 -29.62 7.20
CA LYS A 183 -10.99 -28.92 8.29
C LYS A 183 -10.62 -27.44 8.34
N ARG A 184 -9.34 -27.10 8.18
CA ARG A 184 -8.90 -25.69 8.15
C ARG A 184 -9.45 -24.95 6.94
N ALA A 185 -9.56 -25.60 5.78
CA ALA A 185 -10.15 -25.00 4.59
C ALA A 185 -11.65 -24.73 4.76
N GLU A 186 -12.39 -25.64 5.39
CA GLU A 186 -13.81 -25.46 5.74
C GLU A 186 -13.98 -24.26 6.68
N GLN A 187 -13.23 -24.22 7.79
CA GLN A 187 -13.25 -23.10 8.73
C GLN A 187 -12.91 -21.76 8.06
N THR A 188 -11.91 -21.76 7.16
CA THR A 188 -11.54 -20.57 6.40
C THR A 188 -12.71 -20.10 5.54
N ASN A 189 -13.36 -21.00 4.82
CA ASN A 189 -14.49 -20.69 3.96
C ASN A 189 -15.70 -20.17 4.77
N GLU A 190 -16.01 -20.80 5.90
CA GLU A 190 -17.07 -20.35 6.81
C GLU A 190 -16.83 -18.92 7.30
N VAL A 191 -15.61 -18.61 7.76
CA VAL A 191 -15.25 -17.26 8.21
C VAL A 191 -15.30 -16.25 7.07
N LEU A 192 -14.82 -16.60 5.87
CA LEU A 192 -14.88 -15.71 4.70
C LEU A 192 -16.32 -15.38 4.34
N ILE A 193 -17.21 -16.38 4.27
CA ILE A 193 -18.64 -16.18 3.99
C ILE A 193 -19.31 -15.35 5.09
N ALA A 194 -19.04 -15.67 6.36
CA ALA A 194 -19.63 -14.95 7.48
C ALA A 194 -19.20 -13.47 7.50
N THR A 195 -17.90 -13.21 7.35
CA THR A 195 -17.37 -11.84 7.31
C THR A 195 -17.84 -11.06 6.09
N GLU A 196 -18.04 -11.72 4.94
CA GLU A 196 -18.59 -11.09 3.75
C GLU A 196 -20.05 -10.67 3.95
N ARG A 197 -20.88 -11.54 4.54
CA ARG A 197 -22.27 -11.22 4.89
C ARG A 197 -22.36 -10.01 5.83
N VAL A 198 -21.48 -9.95 6.83
CA VAL A 198 -21.38 -8.81 7.75
C VAL A 198 -21.00 -7.54 6.98
N ARG A 199 -19.97 -7.61 6.12
CA ARG A 199 -19.52 -6.47 5.32
C ARG A 199 -20.65 -5.91 4.47
N GLU A 200 -21.35 -6.75 3.70
CA GLU A 200 -22.45 -6.33 2.82
C GLU A 200 -23.62 -5.73 3.62
N ARG A 201 -24.03 -6.39 4.70
CA ARG A 201 -25.10 -5.89 5.59
C ARG A 201 -24.76 -4.51 6.13
N PHE A 202 -23.56 -4.32 6.71
CA PHE A 202 -23.19 -3.04 7.30
C PHE A 202 -22.91 -1.97 6.25
N ALA A 203 -22.32 -2.30 5.09
CA ALA A 203 -22.12 -1.35 4.01
C ALA A 203 -23.46 -0.75 3.54
N LEU A 204 -24.48 -1.60 3.39
CA LEU A 204 -25.83 -1.17 3.03
C LEU A 204 -26.47 -0.29 4.13
N LEU A 205 -26.36 -0.70 5.40
CA LEU A 205 -26.89 0.09 6.52
C LEU A 205 -26.20 1.46 6.66
N ILE A 206 -24.88 1.52 6.47
CA ILE A 206 -24.11 2.76 6.53
C ILE A 206 -24.49 3.70 5.38
N ALA A 207 -24.68 3.15 4.17
CA ALA A 207 -25.13 3.93 3.02
C ALA A 207 -26.55 4.49 3.23
N GLN A 208 -27.45 3.73 3.86
CA GLN A 208 -28.83 4.10 4.09
C GLN A 208 -29.06 4.98 5.33
N ALA A 209 -28.10 5.06 6.26
CA ALA A 209 -28.19 5.84 7.49
C ALA A 209 -28.47 7.32 7.18
N LYS A 210 -29.56 7.90 7.68
CA LYS A 210 -29.98 9.27 7.32
C LYS A 210 -29.47 10.33 8.30
N SER A 211 -28.97 9.89 9.45
CA SER A 211 -28.54 10.76 10.54
C SER A 211 -27.26 10.27 11.21
N ASP A 212 -26.58 11.17 11.92
CA ASP A 212 -25.44 10.80 12.76
C ASP A 212 -25.84 9.86 13.92
N GLY A 213 -27.08 9.96 14.41
CA GLY A 213 -27.63 9.04 15.40
C GLY A 213 -27.68 7.60 14.90
N ASP A 214 -28.11 7.40 13.65
CA ASP A 214 -28.12 6.08 13.01
C ASP A 214 -26.70 5.51 12.90
N LEU A 215 -25.72 6.36 12.52
CA LEU A 215 -24.32 5.94 12.40
C LEU A 215 -23.69 5.60 13.76
N LEU A 216 -24.02 6.35 14.82
CA LEU A 216 -23.56 6.04 16.18
C LEU A 216 -24.16 4.74 16.70
N TRP A 217 -25.44 4.49 16.43
CA TRP A 217 -26.08 3.22 16.74
C TRP A 217 -25.43 2.07 15.97
N LEU A 218 -25.23 2.21 14.65
CA LEU A 218 -24.54 1.21 13.83
C LEU A 218 -23.13 0.94 14.32
N ARG A 219 -22.41 1.96 14.79
CA ARG A 219 -21.09 1.79 15.42
C ARG A 219 -21.19 0.95 16.70
N ALA A 220 -22.17 1.22 17.57
CA ALA A 220 -22.36 0.43 18.79
C ALA A 220 -22.69 -1.04 18.47
N VAL A 221 -23.56 -1.28 17.49
CA VAL A 221 -23.90 -2.63 17.01
C VAL A 221 -22.69 -3.32 16.40
N LEU A 222 -21.90 -2.62 15.58
CA LEU A 222 -20.67 -3.16 14.99
C LEU A 222 -19.68 -3.62 16.09
N VAL A 223 -19.56 -2.83 17.16
CA VAL A 223 -18.70 -3.16 18.32
C VAL A 223 -19.29 -4.29 19.18
N GLN A 224 -20.59 -4.54 19.16
CA GLN A 224 -21.20 -5.62 19.94
C GLN A 224 -21.32 -6.94 19.14
N GLU A 225 -21.85 -6.89 17.92
CA GLU A 225 -22.12 -8.07 17.09
C GLU A 225 -20.85 -8.67 16.48
N VAL A 226 -19.90 -7.84 16.03
CA VAL A 226 -18.68 -8.32 15.37
C VAL A 226 -17.57 -8.62 16.39
N TYR A 227 -17.78 -8.26 17.66
CA TYR A 227 -16.70 -8.07 18.64
C TYR A 227 -16.88 -8.70 20.05
N PRO A 228 -17.62 -9.80 20.29
CA PRO A 228 -17.68 -10.36 21.65
C PRO A 228 -16.32 -10.82 22.18
N GLU A 229 -15.41 -11.30 21.31
CA GLU A 229 -14.09 -11.82 21.70
C GLU A 229 -12.98 -10.75 21.68
N LEU A 230 -13.00 -9.82 20.72
CA LEU A 230 -12.02 -8.73 20.65
C LEU A 230 -12.33 -7.58 21.63
N ALA A 231 -13.60 -7.35 22.03
CA ALA A 231 -13.92 -6.37 23.07
C ALA A 231 -13.27 -6.70 24.43
N ARG A 232 -12.91 -7.98 24.66
CA ARG A 232 -12.12 -8.41 25.82
C ARG A 232 -10.64 -8.02 25.72
N GLN A 233 -10.10 -7.87 24.52
CA GLN A 233 -8.69 -7.50 24.29
C GLN A 233 -8.43 -5.99 24.34
N PHE A 234 -9.45 -5.14 24.22
CA PHE A 234 -9.32 -3.67 24.15
C PHE A 234 -9.60 -2.91 25.46
N ARG A 235 -9.65 -3.57 26.63
CA ARG A 235 -9.67 -2.87 27.92
C ARG A 235 -8.28 -2.87 28.52
N PHE A 236 -7.53 -1.78 28.30
CA PHE A 236 -6.73 -1.05 29.32
C PHE A 236 -5.88 0.01 28.61
N VAL A 237 -5.98 1.27 29.03
CA VAL A 237 -4.92 2.27 28.82
C VAL A 237 -4.06 2.18 30.09
N PRO A 238 -2.84 1.63 30.03
CA PRO A 238 -1.96 1.71 31.19
C PRO A 238 -1.61 3.16 31.47
N ASP A 239 -1.74 3.54 32.75
CA ASP A 239 -1.21 4.77 33.30
C ASP A 239 0.30 4.83 33.01
N ASN A 240 0.70 5.75 32.13
CA ASN A 240 2.10 6.03 31.79
C ASN A 240 2.84 6.78 32.93
N THR A 241 2.37 6.69 34.17
CA THR A 241 2.86 7.54 35.28
C THR A 241 3.67 6.80 36.34
N GLU A 242 3.87 5.49 36.23
CA GLU A 242 4.74 4.75 37.17
C GLU A 242 6.04 4.30 36.51
N PRO A 243 7.20 4.50 37.18
CA PRO A 243 8.47 3.91 36.75
C PRO A 243 8.33 2.39 36.67
N SER A 244 8.28 1.84 35.45
CA SER A 244 8.22 0.39 35.26
C SER A 244 9.58 -0.22 35.63
N ASP A 245 9.59 -1.06 36.66
CA ASP A 245 10.72 -1.94 36.97
C ASP A 245 11.04 -2.80 35.74
N PRO A 246 12.26 -2.70 35.16
CA PRO A 246 12.61 -3.41 33.93
C PRO A 246 12.60 -4.93 34.06
N THR A 247 12.73 -5.44 35.29
CA THR A 247 12.77 -6.87 35.59
C THR A 247 11.38 -7.44 35.90
N ALA A 248 10.39 -6.58 36.15
CA ALA A 248 9.04 -7.01 36.39
C ALA A 248 8.40 -7.60 35.13
N ARG A 249 7.56 -8.63 35.33
CA ARG A 249 6.83 -9.27 34.25
C ARG A 249 5.85 -8.27 33.63
N LEU A 250 5.91 -8.15 32.30
CA LEU A 250 5.01 -7.31 31.53
C LEU A 250 3.55 -7.78 31.66
N SER A 251 2.62 -6.82 31.65
CA SER A 251 1.21 -7.14 31.48
C SER A 251 1.00 -7.87 30.15
N GLU A 252 0.06 -8.82 30.12
CA GLU A 252 -0.20 -9.64 28.92
C GLU A 252 -0.47 -8.79 27.67
N HIS A 253 -1.21 -7.69 27.84
CA HIS A 253 -1.48 -6.75 26.76
C HIS A 253 -0.21 -6.06 26.24
N HIS A 254 0.64 -5.53 27.14
CA HIS A 254 1.90 -4.91 26.74
C HIS A 254 2.84 -5.93 26.08
N LEU A 255 2.86 -7.16 26.57
CA LEU A 255 3.61 -8.26 25.99
C LEU A 255 3.23 -8.50 24.52
N VAL A 256 1.93 -8.54 24.20
CA VAL A 256 1.43 -8.73 22.83
C VAL A 256 1.90 -7.61 21.91
N HIS A 257 1.86 -6.35 22.35
CA HIS A 257 2.32 -5.20 21.56
C HIS A 257 3.82 -5.23 21.33
N GLU A 258 4.63 -5.52 22.35
CA GLU A 258 6.10 -5.60 22.19
C GLU A 258 6.50 -6.78 21.31
N ILE A 259 5.85 -7.93 21.44
CA ILE A 259 6.07 -9.08 20.55
C ILE A 259 5.75 -8.71 19.10
N ALA A 260 4.62 -8.03 18.86
CA ALA A 260 4.26 -7.59 17.51
C ALA A 260 5.27 -6.58 16.94
N ARG A 261 5.72 -5.62 17.74
CA ARG A 261 6.75 -4.63 17.37
C ARG A 261 8.07 -5.31 17.02
N LEU A 262 8.58 -6.21 17.87
CA LEU A 262 9.83 -6.95 17.64
C LEU A 262 9.74 -7.83 16.39
N LYS A 263 8.58 -8.46 16.12
CA LYS A 263 8.35 -9.24 14.89
C LYS A 263 8.37 -8.35 13.64
N ALA A 264 7.82 -7.14 13.73
CA ALA A 264 7.87 -6.17 12.63
C ALA A 264 9.31 -5.71 12.36
N GLN A 265 10.06 -5.33 13.40
CA GLN A 265 11.47 -4.95 13.27
C GLN A 265 12.33 -6.09 12.70
N LEU A 266 12.13 -7.33 13.15
CA LEU A 266 12.81 -8.50 12.58
C LEU A 266 12.51 -8.67 11.09
N ARG A 267 11.26 -8.44 10.66
CA ARG A 267 10.87 -8.51 9.25
C ARG A 267 11.56 -7.42 8.42
N GLU A 268 11.57 -6.20 8.90
CA GLU A 268 12.25 -5.08 8.25
C GLU A 268 13.74 -5.37 8.09
N GLU A 269 14.38 -5.91 9.14
CA GLU A 269 15.79 -6.28 9.13
C GLU A 269 16.11 -7.40 8.13
N ILE A 270 15.30 -8.46 8.09
CA ILE A 270 15.43 -9.53 7.10
C ILE A 270 15.26 -8.98 5.68
N ASN A 271 14.28 -8.12 5.46
CA ASN A 271 14.02 -7.53 4.14
C ASN A 271 15.18 -6.63 3.70
N ARG A 272 15.76 -5.85 4.62
CA ARG A 272 16.94 -5.03 4.36
C ARG A 272 18.12 -5.88 3.90
N GLN A 273 18.44 -6.97 4.61
CA GLN A 273 19.51 -7.89 4.20
C GLN A 273 19.22 -8.57 2.86
N ARG A 274 17.94 -8.86 2.56
CA ARG A 274 17.53 -9.46 1.29
C ARG A 274 17.50 -8.48 0.12
N THR A 275 17.39 -7.18 0.38
CA THR A 275 17.40 -6.14 -0.66
C THR A 275 18.73 -6.12 -1.42
N GLU A 276 19.84 -6.54 -0.78
CA GLU A 276 21.15 -6.64 -1.44
C GLU A 276 21.18 -7.69 -2.58
N ILE A 277 20.31 -8.70 -2.52
CA ILE A 277 20.23 -9.79 -3.50
C ILE A 277 18.96 -9.73 -4.35
N ASP A 278 18.01 -8.85 -4.01
CA ASP A 278 16.79 -8.65 -4.79
C ASP A 278 17.02 -7.55 -5.82
N ALA A 279 16.98 -7.91 -7.10
CA ALA A 279 17.11 -6.95 -8.20
C ALA A 279 15.87 -6.06 -8.37
N GLY A 280 14.82 -6.23 -7.53
CA GLY A 280 13.58 -5.45 -7.60
C GLY A 280 12.65 -5.88 -8.74
N TYR A 281 12.99 -6.97 -9.44
CA TYR A 281 12.18 -7.54 -10.51
C TYR A 281 11.34 -8.70 -9.97
N LEU A 282 10.07 -8.72 -10.36
CA LEU A 282 9.18 -9.86 -10.11
C LEU A 282 9.83 -11.14 -10.67
N ALA A 283 9.86 -12.21 -9.86
CA ALA A 283 10.42 -13.51 -10.20
C ALA A 283 11.93 -13.54 -10.51
N HIS A 284 12.71 -12.56 -9.99
CA HIS A 284 14.17 -12.55 -10.17
C HIS A 284 14.84 -13.86 -9.70
N THR A 285 14.35 -14.46 -8.61
CA THR A 285 14.92 -15.71 -8.07
C THR A 285 14.69 -16.90 -9.02
N GLU A 286 13.52 -16.98 -9.65
CA GLU A 286 13.16 -18.01 -10.63
C GLU A 286 14.03 -17.88 -11.88
N VAL A 287 14.22 -16.64 -12.36
CA VAL A 287 15.12 -16.36 -13.48
C VAL A 287 16.56 -16.74 -13.13
N LEU A 288 17.04 -16.43 -11.92
CA LEU A 288 18.39 -16.79 -11.48
C LEU A 288 18.56 -18.32 -11.38
N LYS A 289 17.56 -19.04 -10.86
CA LYS A 289 17.56 -20.51 -10.83
C LYS A 289 17.61 -21.10 -12.25
N PHE A 290 16.85 -20.55 -13.18
CA PHE A 290 16.86 -20.98 -14.57
C PHE A 290 18.21 -20.72 -15.24
N LYS A 291 18.77 -19.51 -15.08
CA LYS A 291 20.14 -19.20 -15.55
C LYS A 291 21.19 -20.11 -14.93
N ALA A 292 21.04 -20.50 -13.67
CA ALA A 292 21.95 -21.43 -13.01
C ALA A 292 21.88 -22.85 -13.60
N GLN A 293 20.71 -23.33 -14.00
CA GLN A 293 20.57 -24.61 -14.71
C GLN A 293 21.34 -24.59 -16.04
N ILE A 294 21.18 -23.50 -16.82
CA ILE A 294 21.93 -23.29 -18.06
C ILE A 294 23.44 -23.21 -17.78
N ALA A 295 23.84 -22.46 -16.75
CA ALA A 295 25.24 -22.34 -16.35
C ALA A 295 25.86 -23.68 -15.95
N HIS A 296 25.12 -24.54 -15.24
CA HIS A 296 25.57 -25.90 -14.93
C HIS A 296 25.78 -26.73 -16.19
N TRP A 297 24.85 -26.67 -17.15
CA TRP A 297 25.00 -27.36 -18.44
C TRP A 297 26.19 -26.83 -19.24
N VAL A 298 26.43 -25.52 -19.28
CA VAL A 298 27.60 -24.93 -19.96
C VAL A 298 28.92 -25.45 -19.38
N LEU A 299 29.02 -25.59 -18.06
CA LEU A 299 30.24 -26.07 -17.40
C LEU A 299 30.43 -27.59 -17.51
N ALA A 300 29.34 -28.34 -17.62
CA ALA A 300 29.36 -29.79 -17.77
C ALA A 300 28.27 -30.23 -18.75
N PRO A 301 28.49 -30.10 -20.08
CA PRO A 301 27.47 -30.40 -21.07
C PRO A 301 27.10 -31.88 -21.04
N SER A 302 25.83 -32.16 -20.74
CA SER A 302 25.28 -33.51 -20.76
C SER A 302 23.85 -33.48 -21.30
N GLY A 303 23.56 -34.32 -22.30
CA GLY A 303 22.24 -34.38 -22.94
C GLY A 303 21.98 -33.23 -23.91
N GLU A 304 20.69 -32.98 -24.19
CA GLU A 304 20.26 -31.88 -25.04
C GLU A 304 20.50 -30.52 -24.38
N ALA A 305 20.77 -29.50 -25.19
CA ALA A 305 20.93 -28.14 -24.70
C ALA A 305 19.60 -27.65 -24.08
N PRO A 306 19.60 -27.13 -22.84
CA PRO A 306 18.40 -26.57 -22.25
C PRO A 306 17.91 -25.37 -23.08
N ALA A 307 16.61 -25.14 -23.10
CA ALA A 307 16.06 -23.93 -23.70
C ALA A 307 16.65 -22.69 -23.00
N GLY A 308 16.89 -21.61 -23.74
CA GLY A 308 17.37 -20.35 -23.16
C GLY A 308 18.89 -20.20 -23.03
N VAL A 309 19.71 -21.06 -23.65
CA VAL A 309 21.20 -20.91 -23.66
C VAL A 309 21.63 -19.54 -24.23
N ASP A 310 20.88 -19.04 -25.20
CA ASP A 310 21.02 -17.70 -25.80
C ASP A 310 21.00 -16.57 -24.74
N LEU A 311 20.24 -16.72 -23.65
CA LEU A 311 20.22 -15.73 -22.56
C LEU A 311 21.59 -15.58 -21.87
N LEU A 312 22.31 -16.68 -21.71
CA LEU A 312 23.63 -16.66 -21.08
C LEU A 312 24.71 -16.21 -22.07
N GLU A 313 24.56 -16.55 -23.35
CA GLU A 313 25.40 -16.04 -24.44
C GLU A 313 25.27 -14.52 -24.59
N ASP A 314 24.05 -13.99 -24.56
CA ASP A 314 23.80 -12.55 -24.59
C ASP A 314 24.37 -11.88 -23.36
N GLN A 315 24.20 -12.46 -22.17
CA GLN A 315 24.82 -11.94 -20.94
C GLN A 315 26.36 -11.93 -21.04
N ALA A 316 26.96 -12.98 -21.60
CA ALA A 316 28.41 -13.08 -21.82
C ALA A 316 28.88 -11.99 -22.80
N ARG A 317 28.18 -11.83 -23.93
CA ARG A 317 28.46 -10.82 -24.96
C ARG A 317 28.39 -9.39 -24.40
N HIS A 318 27.32 -9.05 -23.68
CA HIS A 318 27.14 -7.72 -23.10
C HIS A 318 28.12 -7.42 -21.96
N SER A 319 28.60 -8.46 -21.25
CA SER A 319 29.56 -8.29 -20.16
C SER A 319 31.02 -8.38 -20.60
N GLY A 320 31.29 -8.65 -21.89
CA GLY A 320 32.65 -8.91 -22.39
C GLY A 320 33.30 -10.16 -21.75
N LEU A 321 32.49 -11.14 -21.33
CA LEU A 321 32.95 -12.37 -20.70
C LEU A 321 32.88 -13.54 -21.67
N THR A 322 33.69 -14.57 -21.43
CA THR A 322 33.49 -15.87 -22.09
C THR A 322 32.21 -16.51 -21.54
N LEU A 323 31.59 -17.40 -22.32
CA LEU A 323 30.40 -18.13 -21.89
C LEU A 323 30.64 -18.92 -20.59
N GLU A 324 31.82 -19.54 -20.46
CA GLU A 324 32.25 -20.23 -19.23
C GLU A 324 32.38 -19.28 -18.03
N ALA A 325 32.95 -18.09 -18.23
CA ALA A 325 33.08 -17.09 -17.16
C ALA A 325 31.71 -16.52 -16.75
N ALA A 326 30.81 -16.30 -17.69
CA ALA A 326 29.44 -15.89 -17.42
C ALA A 326 28.68 -16.98 -16.62
N ALA A 327 28.84 -18.25 -16.99
CA ALA A 327 28.28 -19.39 -16.25
C ALA A 327 28.78 -19.42 -14.80
N LYS A 328 30.11 -19.33 -14.58
CA LYS A 328 30.70 -19.29 -13.23
C LYS A 328 30.18 -18.10 -12.42
N ARG A 329 29.99 -16.93 -13.04
CA ARG A 329 29.46 -15.74 -12.38
C ARG A 329 28.01 -15.94 -11.90
N VAL A 330 27.15 -16.49 -12.75
CA VAL A 330 25.75 -16.81 -12.39
C VAL A 330 25.69 -17.80 -11.21
N LEU A 331 26.52 -18.84 -11.23
CA LEU A 331 26.57 -19.80 -10.12
C LEU A 331 27.08 -19.17 -8.82
N ALA A 332 28.08 -18.28 -8.91
CA ALA A 332 28.58 -17.53 -7.75
C ALA A 332 27.52 -16.57 -7.18
N GLU A 333 26.71 -15.95 -8.04
CA GLU A 333 25.58 -15.11 -7.66
C GLU A 333 24.49 -15.94 -6.96
N LEU A 334 24.09 -17.07 -7.53
CA LEU A 334 23.14 -17.99 -6.91
C LEU A 334 23.64 -18.49 -5.54
N ALA A 335 24.92 -18.84 -5.42
CA ALA A 335 25.52 -19.29 -4.16
C ALA A 335 25.49 -18.18 -3.10
N ARG A 336 25.77 -16.93 -3.49
CA ARG A 336 25.67 -15.76 -2.61
C ARG A 336 24.23 -15.53 -2.15
N SER A 337 23.27 -15.54 -3.06
CA SER A 337 21.84 -15.41 -2.75
C SER A 337 21.39 -16.54 -1.82
N GLY A 338 21.83 -17.78 -2.06
CA GLY A 338 21.57 -18.92 -1.18
C GLY A 338 22.15 -18.75 0.22
N ALA A 339 23.36 -18.21 0.35
CA ALA A 339 23.99 -17.93 1.64
C ALA A 339 23.21 -16.87 2.45
N VAL A 340 22.78 -15.77 1.80
CA VAL A 340 21.98 -14.71 2.42
C VAL A 340 20.58 -15.20 2.80
N LEU A 341 19.93 -15.98 1.94
CA LEU A 341 18.62 -16.57 2.25
C LEU A 341 18.72 -17.55 3.41
N SER A 342 19.75 -18.40 3.44
CA SER A 342 20.00 -19.33 4.54
C SER A 342 20.34 -18.62 5.86
N SER A 343 21.14 -17.55 5.82
CA SER A 343 21.50 -16.79 7.02
C SER A 343 20.30 -16.03 7.58
N THR A 344 19.51 -15.37 6.71
CA THR A 344 18.30 -14.63 7.12
C THR A 344 17.21 -15.56 7.64
N GLU A 345 17.07 -16.77 7.08
CA GLU A 345 16.13 -17.77 7.59
C GLU A 345 16.54 -18.29 8.97
N ARG A 346 17.82 -18.60 9.17
CA ARG A 346 18.36 -18.97 10.49
C ARG A 346 18.16 -17.86 11.52
N LEU A 347 18.41 -16.62 11.14
CA LEU A 347 18.18 -15.45 11.99
C LEU A 347 16.70 -15.32 12.36
N LYS A 348 15.80 -15.49 11.38
CA LYS A 348 14.35 -15.45 11.60
C LYS A 348 13.93 -16.47 12.65
N ASP A 349 14.32 -17.73 12.47
CA ASP A 349 13.90 -18.81 13.36
C ASP A 349 14.48 -18.63 14.77
N GLN A 350 15.76 -18.22 14.87
CA GLN A 350 16.41 -17.94 16.15
C GLN A 350 15.72 -16.78 16.89
N MET A 351 15.42 -15.67 16.20
CA MET A 351 14.84 -14.49 16.81
C MET A 351 13.36 -14.68 17.14
N LEU A 352 12.58 -15.31 16.26
CA LEU A 352 11.17 -15.62 16.55
C LEU A 352 11.04 -16.49 17.81
N SER A 353 11.87 -17.53 17.94
CA SER A 353 11.87 -18.39 19.14
C SER A 353 12.18 -17.62 20.42
N ARG A 354 13.00 -16.56 20.35
CA ARG A 354 13.33 -15.71 21.51
C ARG A 354 12.27 -14.66 21.78
N ILE A 355 11.72 -14.04 20.74
CA ILE A 355 10.61 -13.08 20.86
C ILE A 355 9.40 -13.76 21.52
N ASP A 356 9.08 -15.00 21.15
CA ASP A 356 7.97 -15.75 21.75
C ASP A 356 8.21 -16.11 23.24
N LYS A 357 9.45 -15.97 23.74
CA LYS A 357 9.84 -16.22 25.14
C LYS A 357 9.97 -14.95 25.99
N VAL A 358 9.77 -13.77 25.41
CA VAL A 358 9.84 -12.49 26.14
C VAL A 358 8.85 -12.50 27.30
N GLN A 359 9.27 -11.99 28.47
CA GLN A 359 8.40 -11.81 29.64
C GLN A 359 8.55 -10.44 30.29
N THR A 360 9.68 -9.78 30.14
CA THR A 360 10.05 -8.53 30.84
C THR A 360 10.46 -7.42 29.87
N LEU A 361 10.49 -6.16 30.35
CA LEU A 361 11.01 -5.04 29.55
C LEU A 361 12.52 -5.16 29.28
N GLU A 362 13.26 -5.80 30.19
CA GLU A 362 14.67 -6.08 29.97
C GLU A 362 14.88 -7.02 28.78
N ASP A 363 14.10 -8.10 28.67
CA ASP A 363 14.14 -9.01 27.51
C ASP A 363 13.91 -8.25 26.20
N VAL A 364 12.91 -7.36 26.19
CA VAL A 364 12.59 -6.52 25.03
C VAL A 364 13.77 -5.65 24.65
N ARG A 365 14.37 -4.94 25.62
CA ARG A 365 15.54 -4.07 25.39
C ARG A 365 16.74 -4.85 24.87
N GLN A 366 17.00 -6.05 25.40
CA GLN A 366 18.10 -6.90 24.94
C GLN A 366 17.89 -7.35 23.49
N LEU A 367 16.67 -7.75 23.12
CA LEU A 367 16.35 -8.14 21.73
C LEU A 367 16.40 -6.96 20.77
N ASP A 368 15.90 -5.78 21.17
CA ASP A 368 15.95 -4.56 20.35
C ASP A 368 17.41 -4.15 20.09
N ALA A 369 18.25 -4.16 21.13
CA ALA A 369 19.68 -3.87 21.01
C ALA A 369 20.45 -4.92 20.17
N GLU A 370 19.97 -6.15 20.10
CA GLU A 370 20.55 -7.17 19.23
C GLU A 370 20.13 -6.99 17.77
N LEU A 371 18.85 -6.67 17.51
CA LEU A 371 18.37 -6.34 16.17
C LEU A 371 19.10 -5.11 15.61
N GLN A 372 19.27 -4.07 16.42
CA GLN A 372 19.98 -2.85 16.02
C GLN A 372 21.48 -3.06 15.76
N ARG A 373 22.14 -4.02 16.43
CA ARG A 373 23.55 -4.34 16.18
C ARG A 373 23.78 -5.14 14.90
N ARG A 374 22.73 -5.78 14.37
CA ARG A 374 22.75 -6.51 13.10
C ARG A 374 22.31 -5.60 11.93
N GLY A 375 21.51 -4.57 12.26
CA GLY A 375 21.39 -3.28 11.59
C GLY A 375 22.73 -2.72 11.15
#